data_AF-A0A537JN59-F1
#
_entry.id   AF-A0A537JN59-F1
#
_cell.length_a   1.000
_cell.length_b   1.000
_cell.length_c   1.000
_cell.angle_alpha   90.00
_cell.angle_beta   90.00
_cell.angle_gamma   90.00
#
_symmetry.space_group_name_H-M   'P 1'
#
loop_
_entity.id
_entity.type
_entity.pdbx_description
1 polymer ?
#
loop_
_entity_poly.entity_id
_entity_poly.type
_entity_poly.pdbx_seq_one_letter_code
_entity_poly.pdbx_strand_id
1 'polypeptide(L)'
;MPTHLQYHHNMITRIFCSCLCSVLLSSSLHAQPFFTTKGTSIIGIDGKPFQIKGTNLGNWLVPEGYMFLFKDATSPRLINQTLTELVGPEKTKSFWRKYLDVYITAEDIHYLKSIGMNSIRVPFNYRLFTTENYMGDNDSTRGFKVFDRLLSWCRKEKL
;
A
#
# COMPACT_ATOMS: atom_id res chain seq x y z
N MET A 1 75.32 -4.69 8.11
CA MET A 1 74.53 -4.01 9.16
C MET A 1 74.30 -2.57 8.72
N PRO A 2 73.08 -1.97 8.68
CA PRO A 2 71.72 -2.49 8.83
C PRO A 2 70.85 -2.25 7.56
N THR A 3 70.31 -3.29 6.90
CA THR A 3 69.49 -3.10 5.67
C THR A 3 68.06 -3.65 5.75
N HIS A 4 67.62 -4.17 6.90
CA HIS A 4 66.26 -4.73 7.05
C HIS A 4 65.24 -3.82 7.75
N LEU A 5 65.66 -2.78 8.48
CA LEU A 5 64.72 -1.90 9.21
C LEU A 5 64.14 -0.75 8.37
N GLN A 6 64.80 -0.33 7.29
CA GLN A 6 64.40 0.87 6.52
C GLN A 6 63.30 0.58 5.47
N TYR A 7 63.16 -0.66 5.01
CA TYR A 7 62.13 -1.06 4.03
C TYR A 7 60.73 -1.18 4.65
N HIS A 8 60.63 -1.63 5.90
CA HIS A 8 59.35 -1.77 6.59
C HIS A 8 58.71 -0.43 6.94
N HIS A 9 59.51 0.62 7.16
CA HIS A 9 58.98 1.96 7.48
C HIS A 9 58.26 2.57 6.28
N ASN A 10 58.84 2.49 5.08
CA ASN A 10 58.25 3.09 3.87
C ASN A 10 57.04 2.33 3.29
N MET A 11 56.90 1.03 3.58
CA MET A 11 55.73 0.25 3.15
C MET A 11 54.52 0.51 4.05
N ILE A 12 54.74 0.69 5.36
CA ILE A 12 53.67 1.02 6.31
C ILE A 12 53.17 2.46 6.09
N THR A 13 54.05 3.43 5.81
CA THR A 13 53.65 4.82 5.53
C THR A 13 52.86 4.96 4.21
N ARG A 14 53.16 4.15 3.18
CA ARG A 14 52.42 4.18 1.89
C ARG A 14 51.04 3.52 1.96
N ILE A 15 50.90 2.45 2.75
CA ILE A 15 49.60 1.78 2.93
C ILE A 15 48.66 2.65 3.79
N PHE A 16 49.19 3.38 4.77
CA PHE A 16 48.39 4.30 5.59
C PHE A 16 47.88 5.52 4.83
N CYS A 17 48.60 5.98 3.80
CA CYS A 17 48.18 7.14 2.99
C CYS A 17 47.15 6.76 1.90
N SER A 18 47.12 5.49 1.48
CA SER A 18 46.16 4.98 0.48
C SER A 18 44.78 4.63 1.08
N CYS A 19 44.70 4.27 2.36
CA CYS A 19 43.42 3.94 3.01
C CYS A 19 42.67 5.17 3.56
N LEU A 20 43.32 6.34 3.64
CA LEU A 20 42.71 7.55 4.19
C LEU A 20 41.90 8.34 3.16
N CYS A 21 42.07 8.08 1.86
CA CYS A 21 41.39 8.81 0.79
C CYS A 21 40.08 8.15 0.31
N SER A 22 39.82 6.89 0.69
CA SER A 22 38.64 6.13 0.24
C SER A 22 37.42 6.23 1.19
N VAL A 23 37.53 6.94 2.32
CA VAL A 23 36.47 7.01 3.35
C VAL A 23 35.74 8.38 3.36
N LEU A 24 35.91 9.20 2.32
CA LEU A 24 35.16 10.45 2.14
C LEU A 24 34.05 10.34 1.08
N LEU A 25 33.44 9.16 0.93
CA LEU A 25 32.06 9.10 0.44
C LEU A 25 31.15 9.53 1.59
N SER A 26 31.08 10.84 1.82
CA SER A 26 29.99 11.45 2.57
C SER A 26 28.72 11.15 1.78
N SER A 27 28.07 10.03 2.09
CA SER A 27 26.70 9.79 1.71
C SER A 27 25.88 10.90 2.37
N SER A 28 25.61 11.95 1.62
CA SER A 28 24.64 12.96 1.99
C SER A 28 23.34 12.21 2.27
N LEU A 29 22.91 12.19 3.54
CA LEU A 29 21.55 11.81 3.89
C LEU A 29 20.63 12.82 3.21
N HIS A 30 20.27 12.55 1.95
CA HIS A 30 19.23 13.27 1.27
C HIS A 30 17.94 12.86 1.97
N ALA A 31 17.43 13.75 2.82
CA ALA A 31 16.09 13.59 3.36
C ALA A 31 15.14 13.36 2.18
N GLN A 32 14.34 12.29 2.24
CA GLN A 32 13.37 12.03 1.18
C GLN A 32 12.47 13.26 1.06
N PRO A 33 12.24 13.78 -0.16
CA PRO A 33 11.41 14.95 -0.30
C PRO A 33 9.98 14.61 0.16
N PHE A 34 9.41 15.47 1.00
CA PHE A 34 8.07 15.31 1.56
C PHE A 34 7.10 16.33 0.96
N PHE A 35 5.81 16.02 1.01
CA PHE A 35 4.79 17.03 0.79
C PHE A 35 4.85 18.08 1.91
N THR A 36 4.64 19.34 1.55
CA THR A 36 4.58 20.46 2.49
C THR A 36 3.28 21.24 2.29
N THR A 37 3.08 22.30 3.07
CA THR A 37 1.92 23.17 2.91
C THR A 37 2.36 24.63 2.76
N LYS A 38 1.59 25.38 1.97
CA LYS A 38 1.70 26.84 1.88
C LYS A 38 0.30 27.43 1.97
N GLY A 39 -0.04 27.97 3.13
CA GLY A 39 -1.42 28.38 3.43
C GLY A 39 -2.37 27.17 3.34
N THR A 40 -3.36 27.25 2.45
CA THR A 40 -4.34 26.17 2.20
C THR A 40 -3.90 25.17 1.13
N SER A 41 -2.76 25.40 0.47
CA SER A 41 -2.28 24.54 -0.63
C SER A 41 -1.33 23.47 -0.12
N ILE A 42 -1.53 22.23 -0.58
CA ILE A 42 -0.55 21.16 -0.47
C ILE A 42 0.50 21.38 -1.58
N ILE A 43 1.78 21.31 -1.22
CA ILE A 43 2.91 21.46 -2.14
C ILE A 43 3.58 20.09 -2.29
N GLY A 44 3.70 19.63 -3.53
CA GLY A 44 4.34 18.36 -3.87
C GLY A 44 5.85 18.40 -3.71
N ILE A 45 6.46 17.21 -3.86
CA ILE A 45 7.92 17.02 -3.79
C ILE A 45 8.69 17.78 -4.87
N ASP A 46 8.00 18.20 -5.94
CA ASP A 46 8.54 19.01 -7.04
C ASP A 46 8.41 20.52 -6.79
N GLY A 47 7.94 20.93 -5.61
CA GLY A 47 7.74 22.32 -5.23
C GLY A 47 6.48 22.96 -5.84
N LYS A 48 5.62 22.20 -6.52
CA LYS A 48 4.41 22.72 -7.16
C LYS A 48 3.16 22.44 -6.35
N PRO A 49 2.08 23.22 -6.48
CA PRO A 49 0.79 22.89 -5.88
C PRO A 49 0.31 21.51 -6.32
N PHE A 50 -0.03 20.66 -5.36
CA PHE A 50 -0.56 19.33 -5.58
C PHE A 50 -2.05 19.30 -5.24
N GLN A 51 -2.88 18.97 -6.23
CA GLN A 51 -4.32 18.81 -6.06
C GLN A 51 -4.67 17.32 -5.97
N ILE A 52 -5.31 16.91 -4.87
CA ILE A 52 -5.81 15.55 -4.72
C ILE A 52 -7.09 15.41 -5.55
N LYS A 53 -7.07 14.51 -6.53
CA LYS A 53 -8.20 14.08 -7.34
C LYS A 53 -8.38 12.60 -7.10
N GLY A 54 -9.30 12.25 -6.22
CA GLY A 54 -9.46 10.86 -5.81
C GLY A 54 -10.91 10.44 -5.64
N THR A 55 -11.08 9.12 -5.53
CA THR A 55 -12.36 8.47 -5.30
C THR A 55 -12.24 7.41 -4.21
N ASN A 56 -13.38 6.85 -3.79
CA ASN A 56 -13.46 5.75 -2.83
C ASN A 56 -13.72 4.43 -3.55
N LEU A 57 -13.06 3.37 -3.12
CA LEU A 57 -13.46 1.98 -3.44
C LEU A 57 -14.50 1.50 -2.42
N GLY A 58 -15.64 2.20 -2.39
CA GLY A 58 -16.76 1.90 -1.48
C GLY A 58 -17.36 0.52 -1.72
N ASN A 59 -18.14 0.00 -0.75
CA ASN A 59 -18.79 -1.32 -0.79
C ASN A 59 -17.85 -2.56 -0.90
N TRP A 60 -16.56 -2.39 -1.17
CA TRP A 60 -15.67 -3.50 -1.46
C TRP A 60 -15.24 -4.26 -0.20
N LEU A 61 -14.49 -3.60 0.67
CA LEU A 61 -14.00 -4.18 1.94
C LEU A 61 -14.90 -3.84 3.14
N VAL A 62 -15.95 -3.05 2.88
CA VAL A 62 -17.05 -2.75 3.80
C VAL A 62 -18.35 -2.73 2.99
N PRO A 63 -19.12 -3.82 2.97
CA PRO A 63 -20.41 -3.87 2.28
C PRO A 63 -21.43 -2.87 2.85
N GLU A 64 -22.07 -2.10 1.97
CA GLU A 64 -23.04 -1.05 2.28
C GLU A 64 -24.37 -1.35 1.59
N GLY A 65 -25.47 -1.41 2.34
CA GLY A 65 -26.75 -1.91 1.80
C GLY A 65 -27.27 -1.12 0.61
N TYR A 66 -27.15 0.21 0.63
CA TYR A 66 -27.61 1.05 -0.47
C TYR A 66 -26.80 0.85 -1.76
N MET A 67 -25.53 0.45 -1.67
CA MET A 67 -24.69 0.14 -2.85
C MET A 67 -25.04 -1.21 -3.47
N PHE A 68 -25.68 -2.11 -2.69
CA PHE A 68 -26.35 -3.30 -3.19
C PHE A 68 -27.82 -3.07 -3.58
N LEU A 69 -28.33 -1.85 -3.44
CA LEU A 69 -29.76 -1.50 -3.61
C LEU A 69 -30.69 -2.25 -2.66
N PHE A 70 -30.17 -2.74 -1.54
CA PHE A 70 -30.98 -3.34 -0.49
C PHE A 70 -31.69 -2.27 0.33
N LYS A 71 -32.96 -2.54 0.67
CA LYS A 71 -33.77 -1.66 1.53
C LYS A 71 -33.52 -1.94 3.02
N ASP A 72 -33.53 -3.21 3.39
CA ASP A 72 -33.53 -3.63 4.80
C ASP A 72 -32.15 -4.11 5.29
N ALA A 73 -31.33 -4.67 4.39
CA ALA A 73 -29.99 -5.15 4.71
C ALA A 73 -28.95 -4.02 4.61
N THR A 74 -28.93 -3.13 5.61
CA THR A 74 -28.18 -1.85 5.54
C THR A 74 -26.72 -1.92 5.99
N SER A 75 -26.34 -2.94 6.77
CA SER A 75 -25.00 -3.07 7.36
C SER A 75 -24.29 -4.36 6.94
N PRO A 76 -22.95 -4.46 7.02
CA PRO A 76 -22.23 -5.69 6.69
C PRO A 76 -22.76 -6.93 7.41
N ARG A 77 -23.18 -6.78 8.68
CA ARG A 77 -23.77 -7.85 9.48
C ARG A 77 -25.10 -8.31 8.88
N LEU A 78 -26.01 -7.37 8.61
CA LEU A 78 -27.32 -7.67 8.04
C LEU A 78 -27.20 -8.25 6.63
N ILE A 79 -26.33 -7.70 5.79
CA ILE A 79 -26.07 -8.23 4.44
C ILE A 79 -25.59 -9.69 4.52
N ASN A 80 -24.60 -9.98 5.38
CA ASN A 80 -24.12 -11.34 5.54
C ASN A 80 -25.21 -12.28 6.09
N GLN A 81 -26.02 -11.81 7.04
CA GLN A 81 -27.13 -12.57 7.60
C GLN A 81 -28.17 -12.88 6.51
N THR A 82 -28.64 -11.88 5.77
CA THR A 82 -29.61 -12.05 4.68
C THR A 82 -29.10 -13.01 3.62
N LEU A 83 -27.85 -12.89 3.17
CA LEU A 83 -27.27 -13.84 2.22
C LEU A 83 -27.23 -15.27 2.79
N THR A 84 -26.82 -15.42 4.04
CA THR A 84 -26.76 -16.73 4.73
C THR A 84 -28.14 -17.37 4.86
N GLU A 85 -29.17 -16.59 5.20
CA GLU A 85 -30.54 -17.07 5.29
C GLU A 85 -31.10 -17.48 3.91
N LEU A 86 -30.73 -16.76 2.85
CA LEU A 86 -31.22 -17.02 1.48
C LEU A 86 -30.55 -18.22 0.81
N VAL A 87 -29.21 -18.35 0.93
CA VAL A 87 -28.45 -19.33 0.14
C VAL A 87 -27.66 -20.33 0.98
N GLY A 88 -27.67 -20.19 2.31
CA GLY A 88 -26.91 -21.02 3.23
C GLY A 88 -25.44 -20.58 3.39
N PRO A 89 -24.78 -21.00 4.48
CA PRO A 89 -23.46 -20.49 4.88
C PRO A 89 -22.35 -20.78 3.85
N GLU A 90 -22.32 -21.97 3.25
CA GLU A 90 -21.28 -22.35 2.28
C GLU A 90 -21.34 -21.53 0.98
N LYS A 91 -22.56 -21.26 0.50
CA LYS A 91 -22.74 -20.41 -0.69
C LYS A 91 -22.45 -18.95 -0.38
N THR A 92 -22.81 -18.45 0.80
CA THR A 92 -22.45 -17.10 1.25
C THR A 92 -20.94 -16.91 1.37
N LYS A 93 -20.23 -17.90 1.93
CA LYS A 93 -18.76 -17.88 1.99
C LYS A 93 -18.13 -17.84 0.59
N SER A 94 -18.65 -18.64 -0.33
CA SER A 94 -18.19 -18.66 -1.72
C SER A 94 -18.49 -17.34 -2.44
N PHE A 95 -19.66 -16.75 -2.19
CA PHE A 95 -20.03 -15.42 -2.69
C PHE A 95 -19.02 -14.37 -2.23
N TRP A 96 -18.72 -14.30 -0.94
CA TRP A 96 -17.80 -13.28 -0.41
C TRP A 96 -16.38 -13.42 -0.93
N ARG A 97 -15.87 -14.65 -1.06
CA ARG A 97 -14.56 -14.91 -1.67
C ARG A 97 -14.51 -14.36 -3.10
N LYS A 98 -15.50 -14.73 -3.92
CA LYS A 98 -15.59 -14.24 -5.30
C LYS A 98 -15.76 -12.71 -5.34
N TYR A 99 -16.62 -12.15 -4.50
CA TYR A 99 -16.87 -10.71 -4.42
C TYR A 99 -15.59 -9.91 -4.17
N LEU A 100 -14.77 -10.33 -3.20
CA LEU A 100 -13.49 -9.66 -2.90
C LEU A 100 -12.49 -9.71 -4.07
N ASP A 101 -12.60 -10.71 -4.93
CA ASP A 101 -11.71 -10.90 -6.09
C ASP A 101 -12.18 -10.18 -7.36
N VAL A 102 -13.48 -9.92 -7.51
CA VAL A 102 -14.04 -9.40 -8.77
C VAL A 102 -14.70 -8.04 -8.65
N TYR A 103 -14.97 -7.53 -7.43
CA TYR A 103 -15.64 -6.25 -7.26
C TYR A 103 -14.75 -5.06 -7.64
N ILE A 104 -13.46 -5.13 -7.31
CA ILE A 104 -12.41 -4.22 -7.81
C ILE A 104 -11.28 -5.06 -8.42
N THR A 105 -10.83 -4.64 -9.59
CA THR A 105 -9.84 -5.32 -10.42
C THR A 105 -8.75 -4.34 -10.86
N ALA A 106 -7.73 -4.84 -11.58
CA ALA A 106 -6.68 -3.99 -12.13
C ALA A 106 -7.24 -2.99 -13.17
N GLU A 107 -8.26 -3.41 -13.91
CA GLU A 107 -8.94 -2.64 -14.94
C GLU A 107 -9.63 -1.41 -14.36
N ASP A 108 -10.21 -1.51 -13.15
CA ASP A 108 -10.79 -0.37 -12.45
C ASP A 108 -9.70 0.67 -12.09
N ILE A 109 -8.55 0.20 -11.62
CA ILE A 109 -7.41 1.08 -11.28
C ILE A 109 -6.86 1.76 -12.52
N HIS A 110 -6.74 1.02 -13.63
CA HIS A 110 -6.36 1.57 -14.92
C HIS A 110 -7.35 2.63 -15.40
N TYR A 111 -8.65 2.35 -15.30
CA TYR A 111 -9.71 3.30 -15.66
C TYR A 111 -9.63 4.58 -14.82
N LEU A 112 -9.51 4.46 -13.50
CA LEU A 112 -9.38 5.63 -12.60
C LEU A 112 -8.16 6.48 -12.96
N LYS A 113 -7.04 5.84 -13.31
CA LYS A 113 -5.86 6.56 -13.79
C LYS A 113 -6.13 7.27 -15.12
N SER A 114 -6.81 6.59 -16.06
CA SER A 114 -7.10 7.13 -17.40
C SER A 114 -7.97 8.39 -17.37
N ILE A 115 -8.86 8.51 -16.38
CA ILE A 115 -9.71 9.70 -16.18
C ILE A 115 -9.02 10.79 -15.32
N GLY A 116 -7.75 10.62 -14.99
CA GLY A 116 -6.93 11.64 -14.32
C GLY A 116 -6.98 11.63 -12.79
N MET A 117 -7.44 10.55 -12.15
CA MET A 117 -7.31 10.40 -10.70
C MET A 117 -5.84 10.23 -10.30
N ASN A 118 -5.50 10.69 -9.11
CA ASN A 118 -4.16 10.60 -8.51
C ASN A 118 -4.17 10.13 -7.05
N SER A 119 -5.32 9.67 -6.57
CA SER A 119 -5.46 9.13 -5.22
C SER A 119 -6.68 8.21 -5.14
N ILE A 120 -6.60 7.18 -4.30
CA ILE A 120 -7.70 6.29 -3.97
C ILE A 120 -7.81 6.18 -2.45
N ARG A 121 -9.03 6.27 -1.93
CA ARG A 121 -9.38 5.91 -0.56
C ARG A 121 -10.02 4.53 -0.52
N VAL A 122 -9.55 3.69 0.40
CA VAL A 122 -10.05 2.32 0.57
C VAL A 122 -10.68 2.18 1.95
N PRO A 123 -12.02 2.24 2.08
CA PRO A 123 -12.70 1.88 3.30
C PRO A 123 -12.51 0.40 3.58
N PHE A 124 -12.13 0.01 4.81
CA PHE A 124 -11.96 -1.40 5.19
C PHE A 124 -12.47 -1.65 6.60
N ASN A 125 -12.85 -2.90 6.88
CA ASN A 125 -13.16 -3.36 8.23
C ASN A 125 -11.94 -4.01 8.88
N TYR A 126 -11.63 -3.67 10.13
CA TYR A 126 -10.47 -4.21 10.85
C TYR A 126 -10.47 -5.75 10.94
N ARG A 127 -11.65 -6.40 10.94
CA ARG A 127 -11.76 -7.87 11.03
C ARG A 127 -11.15 -8.61 9.83
N LEU A 128 -10.91 -7.93 8.71
CA LEU A 128 -10.15 -8.51 7.59
C LEU A 128 -8.69 -8.83 7.96
N PHE A 129 -8.21 -8.27 9.07
CA PHE A 129 -6.84 -8.38 9.57
C PHE A 129 -6.76 -9.14 10.91
N THR A 130 -7.86 -9.78 11.33
CA THR A 130 -7.94 -10.53 12.59
C THR A 130 -8.53 -11.91 12.37
N THR A 131 -8.63 -12.71 13.43
CA THR A 131 -9.28 -14.03 13.41
C THR A 131 -10.79 -13.97 13.65
N GLU A 132 -11.38 -12.77 13.67
CA GLU A 132 -12.82 -12.59 13.78
C GLU A 132 -13.50 -12.94 12.45
N ASN A 133 -14.66 -13.60 12.51
CA ASN A 133 -15.41 -13.93 11.31
C ASN A 133 -15.91 -12.64 10.63
N TYR A 134 -15.52 -12.47 9.37
CA TYR A 134 -16.03 -11.39 8.54
C TYR A 134 -16.07 -11.81 7.07
N MET A 135 -17.22 -11.55 6.42
CA MET A 135 -17.47 -11.94 5.03
C MET A 135 -17.15 -13.44 4.80
N GLY A 136 -17.69 -14.29 5.68
CA GLY A 136 -17.67 -15.76 5.55
C GLY A 136 -16.34 -16.47 5.85
N ASP A 137 -15.32 -15.76 6.31
CA ASP A 137 -13.99 -16.33 6.53
C ASP A 137 -13.28 -15.55 7.67
N ASN A 138 -12.22 -16.12 8.25
CA ASN A 138 -11.54 -15.63 9.46
C ASN A 138 -10.00 -15.75 9.37
N ASP A 139 -9.45 -15.97 8.18
CA ASP A 139 -8.00 -15.84 7.94
C ASP A 139 -7.55 -14.38 8.10
N SER A 140 -6.72 -14.12 9.11
CA SER A 140 -6.19 -12.80 9.47
C SER A 140 -5.25 -12.20 8.43
N THR A 141 -4.82 -12.98 7.44
CA THR A 141 -3.96 -12.51 6.35
C THR A 141 -4.72 -11.99 5.13
N ARG A 142 -6.05 -12.17 5.09
CA ARG A 142 -6.89 -11.84 3.92
C ARG A 142 -6.84 -10.36 3.57
N GLY A 143 -6.96 -9.48 4.56
CA GLY A 143 -6.87 -8.04 4.35
C GLY A 143 -5.54 -7.63 3.70
N PHE A 144 -4.43 -8.16 4.20
CA PHE A 144 -3.10 -7.90 3.64
C PHE A 144 -2.97 -8.37 2.19
N LYS A 145 -3.43 -9.58 1.87
CA LYS A 145 -3.41 -10.12 0.49
C LYS A 145 -4.17 -9.21 -0.49
N VAL A 146 -5.34 -8.70 -0.09
CA VAL A 146 -6.12 -7.77 -0.93
C VAL A 146 -5.40 -6.43 -1.10
N PHE A 147 -4.83 -5.89 -0.02
CA PHE A 147 -4.06 -4.65 -0.08
C PHE A 147 -2.80 -4.78 -0.92
N ASP A 148 -2.05 -5.86 -0.79
CA ASP A 148 -0.84 -6.12 -1.60
C ASP A 148 -1.18 -6.15 -3.09
N ARG A 149 -2.29 -6.81 -3.45
CA ARG A 149 -2.80 -6.85 -4.81
C ARG A 149 -3.19 -5.46 -5.30
N LEU A 150 -3.98 -4.70 -4.55
CA LEU A 150 -4.35 -3.33 -4.89
C LEU A 150 -3.12 -2.43 -5.08
N LEU A 151 -2.19 -2.46 -4.13
CA LEU A 151 -0.97 -1.65 -4.17
C LEU A 151 -0.08 -2.02 -5.37
N SER A 152 -0.08 -3.29 -5.80
CA SER A 152 0.61 -3.70 -7.02
C SER A 152 0.02 -3.05 -8.27
N TRP A 153 -1.30 -2.95 -8.35
CA TRP A 153 -2.00 -2.29 -9.45
C TRP A 153 -1.75 -0.78 -9.45
N CYS A 154 -1.89 -0.13 -8.30
CA CYS A 154 -1.62 1.30 -8.16
C CYS A 154 -0.16 1.65 -8.53
N ARG A 155 0.81 0.85 -8.08
CA ARG A 155 2.22 1.02 -8.47
C ARG A 155 2.43 0.90 -9.98
N LYS A 156 1.79 -0.06 -10.63
CA LYS A 156 1.88 -0.26 -12.08
C LYS A 156 1.31 0.95 -12.84
N GLU A 157 0.17 1.48 -12.41
CA GLU A 157 -0.50 2.63 -13.04
C GLU A 157 0.06 3.99 -12.62
N LYS A 158 1.00 4.02 -11.65
CA LYS A 158 1.49 5.25 -11.00
C LYS A 158 0.31 6.07 -10.44
N LEU A 159 -0.58 5.39 -9.73
CA LEU A 159 -1.72 5.95 -9.00
C LEU A 159 -1.48 5.91 -7.49
#